data_AF-A0A3C1PQX1-F1
#
_entry.id   AF-A0A3C1PQX1-F1
#
_cell.length_a   1.000
_cell.length_b   1.000
_cell.length_c   1.000
_cell.angle_alpha   90.00
_cell.angle_beta   90.00
_cell.angle_gamma   90.00
#
_symmetry.space_group_name_H-M   'P 1'
#
loop_
_entity.id
_entity.type
_entity.pdbx_description
1 polymer ?
#
loop_
_entity_poly.entity_id
_entity_poly.type
_entity_poly.pdbx_seq_one_letter_code
_entity_poly.pdbx_strand_id
1 'polypeptide(L)'
;MKFTGSLKNIFLHYYTKISNETLIYLLSFGLGIVAGIAAIVLKYSVHFIRNLLEFGFTKEYANILYLVYPTVGILITLLFIKYILRRKIGDGIPGLLFAISQNGGIIKKYHMFSSIVASAFTVGFGGSVGLEGPTVATGG
;
A
#
# COMPACT_ATOMS: atom_id res chain seq x y z
N MET A 1 -21.00 26.69 -5.55
CA MET A 1 -19.58 26.47 -5.88
C MET A 1 -18.71 27.62 -5.33
N LYS A 2 -18.44 27.70 -4.01
CA LYS A 2 -17.56 28.72 -3.39
C LYS A 2 -16.75 28.23 -2.16
N PHE A 3 -16.78 26.92 -1.86
CA PHE A 3 -16.21 26.39 -0.62
C PHE A 3 -14.73 25.98 -0.69
N THR A 4 -14.15 25.83 -1.87
CA THR A 4 -12.75 25.37 -2.04
C THR A 4 -11.70 26.49 -1.93
N GLY A 5 -12.08 27.75 -2.10
CA GLY A 5 -11.15 28.90 -2.00
C GLY A 5 -10.82 29.32 -0.56
N SER A 6 -11.74 29.11 0.39
CA SER A 6 -11.59 29.59 1.78
C SER A 6 -10.60 28.76 2.60
N LEU A 7 -10.61 27.43 2.44
CA LEU A 7 -9.65 26.54 3.11
C LEU A 7 -8.21 26.82 2.70
N LYS A 8 -7.97 27.11 1.42
CA LYS A 8 -6.61 27.34 0.89
C LYS A 8 -5.98 28.60 1.49
N ASN A 9 -6.78 29.65 1.70
CA ASN A 9 -6.32 30.92 2.27
C ASN A 9 -6.09 30.85 3.79
N ILE A 10 -6.89 30.07 4.51
CA ILE A 10 -6.65 29.79 5.94
C ILE A 10 -5.37 28.96 6.09
N PHE A 11 -5.17 27.92 5.26
CA PHE A 11 -3.93 27.14 5.26
C PHE A 11 -2.70 28.02 4.96
N LEU A 12 -2.74 28.86 3.93
CA LEU A 12 -1.61 29.72 3.57
C LEU A 12 -1.26 30.76 4.65
N HIS A 13 -2.24 31.26 5.41
CA HIS A 13 -2.03 32.25 6.46
C HIS A 13 -1.31 31.67 7.70
N TYR A 14 -1.55 30.40 8.04
CA TYR A 14 -0.84 29.72 9.13
C TYR A 14 0.60 29.33 8.78
N TYR A 15 0.90 29.07 7.49
CA TYR A 15 2.24 28.67 7.02
C TYR A 15 3.27 29.79 7.16
N THR A 16 2.88 31.06 7.10
CA THR A 16 3.81 32.20 7.20
C THR A 16 4.33 32.51 8.61
N LYS A 17 3.82 31.83 9.65
CA LYS A 17 4.16 32.12 11.06
C LYS A 17 4.89 30.99 11.80
N ILE A 18 5.10 29.85 11.17
CA ILE A 18 5.65 28.63 11.80
C ILE A 18 7.06 28.35 11.25
N SER A 19 8.00 28.00 12.14
CA SER A 19 9.35 27.56 11.73
C SER A 19 9.27 26.31 10.85
N ASN A 20 10.08 26.26 9.79
CA ASN A 20 10.14 25.11 8.88
C ASN A 20 10.30 23.77 9.60
N GLU A 21 11.02 23.74 10.73
CA GLU A 21 11.23 22.53 11.53
C GLU A 21 9.93 22.03 12.19
N THR A 22 9.17 22.92 12.83
CA THR A 22 7.88 22.59 13.45
C THR A 22 6.87 22.10 12.42
N LEU A 23 6.91 22.68 11.21
CA LEU A 23 6.06 22.28 10.10
C LEU A 23 6.41 20.86 9.62
N ILE A 24 7.69 20.53 9.50
CA ILE A 24 8.16 19.18 9.17
C ILE A 24 7.76 18.17 10.23
N TYR A 25 7.86 18.50 11.53
CA TYR A 25 7.43 17.62 12.61
C TYR A 25 5.91 17.36 12.57
N LEU A 26 5.11 18.39 12.35
CA LEU A 26 3.66 18.25 12.26
C LEU A 26 3.23 17.40 11.05
N LEU A 27 3.86 17.60 9.89
CA LEU A 27 3.63 16.81 8.69
C LEU A 27 4.06 15.36 8.87
N SER A 28 5.24 15.12 9.45
CA SER A 28 5.75 13.76 9.72
C SER A 28 4.84 13.00 10.67
N PHE A 29 4.33 13.67 11.70
CA PHE A 29 3.37 13.08 12.63
C PHE A 29 2.06 12.68 11.93
N GLY A 30 1.51 13.58 11.10
CA GLY A 30 0.31 13.29 10.31
C GLY A 30 0.52 12.13 9.32
N LEU A 31 1.64 12.12 8.61
CA LEU A 31 2.00 11.04 7.67
C LEU A 31 2.17 9.70 8.39
N GLY A 32 2.78 9.69 9.58
CA GLY A 32 2.92 8.47 10.39
C GLY A 32 1.59 7.84 10.79
N ILE A 33 0.59 8.66 11.16
CA ILE A 33 -0.77 8.16 11.47
C ILE A 33 -1.41 7.56 10.21
N VAL A 34 -1.34 8.26 9.08
CA VAL A 34 -1.94 7.79 7.82
C VAL A 34 -1.28 6.48 7.36
N ALA A 35 0.05 6.40 7.41
CA ALA A 35 0.79 5.18 7.07
C ALA A 35 0.46 4.02 8.02
N GLY A 36 0.31 4.29 9.32
CA GLY A 36 -0.11 3.29 10.31
C GLY A 36 -1.50 2.73 10.02
N ILE A 37 -2.47 3.58 9.70
CA ILE A 37 -3.83 3.15 9.32
C ILE A 37 -3.78 2.31 8.04
N ALA A 38 -3.01 2.74 7.04
CA ALA A 38 -2.86 1.99 5.79
C ALA A 38 -2.26 0.59 6.03
N ALA A 39 -1.26 0.48 6.90
CA ALA A 39 -0.65 -0.79 7.29
C ALA A 39 -1.65 -1.73 7.98
N ILE A 40 -2.49 -1.20 8.88
CA ILE A 40 -3.55 -1.96 9.54
C ILE A 40 -4.56 -2.48 8.50
N VAL A 41 -5.02 -1.64 7.58
CA VAL A 41 -5.97 -2.03 6.53
C VAL A 41 -5.40 -3.13 5.65
N LEU A 42 -4.13 -3.03 5.25
CA LEU A 42 -3.45 -4.06 4.46
C LEU A 42 -3.38 -5.38 5.24
N LYS A 43 -2.98 -5.34 6.51
CA LYS A 43 -2.90 -6.54 7.36
C LYS A 43 -4.26 -7.22 7.52
N TYR A 44 -5.32 -6.46 7.78
CA TYR A 44 -6.67 -7.01 7.88
C TYR A 44 -7.17 -7.58 6.56
N SER A 45 -6.85 -6.96 5.43
CA SER A 45 -7.23 -7.45 4.10
C SER A 45 -6.61 -8.81 3.81
N VAL A 46 -5.33 -8.98 4.15
CA VAL A 46 -4.61 -10.27 3.99
C VAL A 46 -5.21 -11.35 4.90
N HIS A 47 -5.46 -11.04 6.17
CA HIS A 47 -6.09 -11.98 7.09
C HIS A 47 -7.52 -12.33 6.69
N PHE A 48 -8.28 -11.38 6.13
CA PHE A 48 -9.63 -11.62 5.64
C PHE A 48 -9.62 -12.62 4.48
N ILE A 49 -8.74 -12.43 3.49
CA ILE A 49 -8.56 -13.36 2.38
C ILE A 49 -8.17 -14.73 2.92
N ARG A 50 -7.17 -14.79 3.81
CA ARG A 50 -6.72 -16.06 4.41
C ARG A 50 -7.82 -16.80 5.15
N ASN A 51 -8.59 -16.11 6.00
CA ASN A 51 -9.71 -16.69 6.73
C ASN A 51 -10.82 -17.17 5.78
N LEU A 52 -11.12 -16.42 4.72
CA LEU A 52 -12.12 -16.82 3.72
C LEU A 52 -11.71 -18.12 3.01
N LEU A 53 -10.41 -18.30 2.76
CA LEU A 53 -9.84 -19.52 2.16
C LEU A 53 -9.81 -20.70 3.16
N GLU A 54 -9.63 -20.44 4.45
CA GLU A 54 -9.57 -21.47 5.50
C GLU A 54 -10.97 -21.90 6.01
N PHE A 55 -12.00 -21.05 5.92
CA PHE A 55 -13.35 -21.31 6.48
C PHE A 55 -14.12 -22.44 5.75
N GLY A 56 -13.68 -22.84 4.55
CA GLY A 56 -14.41 -23.77 3.68
C GLY A 56 -13.92 -25.21 3.63
N PHE A 57 -12.76 -25.56 4.20
CA PHE A 57 -12.10 -26.84 3.88
C PHE A 57 -11.61 -27.61 5.13
N THR A 58 -11.97 -28.89 5.19
CA THR A 58 -11.56 -29.83 6.23
C THR A 58 -10.05 -30.04 6.22
N LYS A 59 -9.46 -30.23 7.42
CA LYS A 59 -8.00 -30.35 7.66
C LYS A 59 -7.31 -31.47 6.87
N GLU A 60 -8.07 -32.41 6.30
CA GLU A 60 -7.56 -33.58 5.57
C GLU A 60 -6.96 -33.25 4.19
N TYR A 61 -7.40 -32.19 3.51
CA TYR A 61 -6.87 -31.79 2.19
C TYR A 61 -5.92 -30.58 2.24
N ALA A 62 -5.58 -30.09 3.44
CA ALA A 62 -4.83 -28.86 3.64
C ALA A 62 -3.52 -28.80 2.83
N ASN A 63 -2.77 -29.91 2.74
CA ASN A 63 -1.47 -29.95 2.07
C ASN A 63 -1.52 -29.62 0.55
N ILE A 64 -2.55 -30.10 -0.17
CA ILE A 64 -2.68 -29.84 -1.61
C ILE A 64 -3.25 -28.44 -1.84
N LEU A 65 -4.18 -28.00 -1.01
CA LEU A 65 -4.75 -26.65 -1.11
C LEU A 65 -3.70 -25.55 -0.83
N TYR A 66 -2.75 -25.78 0.07
CA TYR A 66 -1.63 -24.87 0.31
C TYR A 66 -0.73 -24.65 -0.92
N LEU A 67 -0.71 -25.58 -1.89
CA LEU A 67 0.02 -25.44 -3.15
C LEU A 67 -0.82 -24.74 -4.24
N VAL A 68 -2.13 -24.98 -4.23
CA VAL A 68 -3.06 -24.44 -5.24
C VAL A 68 -3.39 -22.98 -4.97
N TYR A 69 -3.55 -22.57 -3.71
CA TYR A 69 -3.91 -21.20 -3.36
C TYR A 69 -2.91 -20.13 -3.83
N PRO A 70 -1.59 -20.29 -3.65
CA PRO A 70 -0.60 -19.33 -4.16
C PRO A 70 -0.67 -19.22 -5.69
N THR A 71 -0.93 -20.32 -6.37
CA THR A 71 -1.04 -20.36 -7.84
C THR A 71 -2.22 -19.54 -8.34
N VAL A 72 -3.40 -19.73 -7.72
CA VAL A 72 -4.61 -18.95 -8.04
C VAL A 72 -4.44 -17.48 -7.65
N GLY A 73 -3.82 -17.20 -6.50
CA GLY A 73 -3.51 -15.85 -6.05
C GLY A 73 -2.63 -15.09 -7.02
N ILE A 74 -1.54 -15.71 -7.47
CA ILE A 74 -0.63 -15.12 -8.47
C ILE A 74 -1.37 -14.89 -9.80
N LEU A 75 -2.21 -15.83 -10.24
CA LEU A 75 -3.01 -15.66 -11.46
C LEU A 75 -3.94 -14.44 -11.36
N ILE A 76 -4.66 -14.29 -10.25
CA ILE A 76 -5.54 -13.14 -10.01
C ILE A 76 -4.74 -11.84 -9.95
N THR A 77 -3.61 -11.83 -9.22
CA THR A 77 -2.72 -10.67 -9.16
C THR A 77 -2.22 -10.28 -10.55
N LEU A 78 -1.75 -11.24 -11.35
CA LEU A 78 -1.27 -11.00 -12.72
C LEU A 78 -2.39 -10.47 -13.63
N LEU A 79 -3.60 -11.01 -13.53
CA LEU A 79 -4.76 -10.51 -14.26
C LEU A 79 -5.10 -9.08 -13.85
N PHE A 80 -5.10 -8.78 -12.54
CA PHE A 80 -5.35 -7.43 -12.02
C PHE A 80 -4.32 -6.43 -12.56
N ILE A 81 -3.03 -6.77 -12.48
CA ILE A 81 -1.94 -5.92 -12.99
C ILE A 81 -2.10 -5.69 -14.49
N LYS A 82 -2.38 -6.76 -15.25
CA LYS A 82 -2.43 -6.71 -16.71
C LYS A 82 -3.66 -5.97 -17.23
N TYR A 83 -4.83 -6.20 -16.66
CA TYR A 83 -6.10 -5.67 -17.19
C TYR A 83 -6.50 -4.32 -16.59
N ILE A 84 -6.32 -4.14 -15.27
CA ILE A 84 -6.74 -2.92 -14.56
C ILE A 84 -5.60 -1.90 -14.54
N LEU A 85 -4.42 -2.31 -14.09
CA LEU A 85 -3.33 -1.37 -13.86
C LEU A 85 -2.64 -0.95 -15.16
N ARG A 86 -2.48 -1.88 -16.12
CA ARG A 86 -1.86 -1.69 -17.44
C ARG A 86 -0.49 -0.98 -17.40
N ARG A 87 0.21 -1.05 -16.27
CA ARG A 87 1.49 -0.38 -16.00
C ARG A 87 2.40 -1.30 -15.20
N LYS A 88 3.71 -1.18 -15.41
CA LYS A 88 4.72 -1.95 -14.67
C LYS A 88 4.72 -1.52 -13.20
N ILE A 89 4.58 -2.50 -12.31
CA ILE A 89 4.82 -2.32 -10.88
C ILE A 89 6.33 -2.44 -10.67
N GLY A 90 6.92 -1.46 -9.99
CA GLY A 90 8.30 -1.54 -9.51
C GLY A 90 8.34 -2.08 -8.09
N ASP A 91 9.45 -2.68 -7.70
CA ASP A 91 9.64 -3.19 -6.35
C ASP A 91 9.54 -2.07 -5.31
N GLY A 92 8.81 -2.31 -4.22
CA GLY A 92 8.49 -1.26 -3.23
C GLY A 92 9.72 -0.60 -2.60
N ILE A 93 10.64 -1.40 -2.03
CA ILE A 93 11.83 -0.89 -1.32
C ILE A 93 12.85 -0.29 -2.29
N PRO A 94 13.30 -1.00 -3.35
CA PRO A 94 14.23 -0.42 -4.33
C PRO A 94 13.64 0.79 -5.07
N GLY A 95 12.34 0.76 -5.39
CA GLY A 95 11.64 1.86 -6.04
C GLY A 95 11.55 3.11 -5.15
N LEU A 96 11.29 2.94 -3.85
CA LEU A 96 11.32 4.04 -2.87
C LEU A 96 12.74 4.61 -2.74
N LEU A 97 13.75 3.76 -2.50
CA LEU A 97 15.14 4.19 -2.36
C LEU A 97 15.62 4.93 -3.61
N PHE A 98 15.26 4.42 -4.80
CA PHE A 98 15.55 5.08 -6.06
C PHE A 98 14.83 6.44 -6.16
N ALA A 99 13.57 6.53 -5.75
CA ALA A 99 12.83 7.78 -5.79
C ALA A 99 13.44 8.85 -4.85
N ILE A 100 13.85 8.45 -3.64
CA ILE A 100 14.55 9.32 -2.69
C ILE A 100 15.92 9.74 -3.23
N SER A 101 16.67 8.80 -3.80
CA SER A 101 18.05 9.05 -4.26
C SER A 101 18.14 9.84 -5.57
N GLN A 102 17.22 9.65 -6.51
CA GLN A 102 17.31 10.23 -7.87
C GLN A 102 16.12 11.11 -8.29
N ASN A 103 14.92 10.96 -7.70
CA ASN A 103 13.72 11.71 -8.11
C ASN A 103 13.23 12.73 -7.05
N GLY A 104 14.11 13.14 -6.12
CA GLY A 104 13.75 14.11 -5.08
C GLY A 104 12.65 13.63 -4.13
N GLY A 105 12.49 12.31 -3.98
CA GLY A 105 11.52 11.69 -3.07
C GLY A 105 10.08 11.63 -3.59
N ILE A 106 9.81 11.99 -4.86
CA ILE A 106 8.44 12.01 -5.39
C ILE A 106 8.02 10.63 -5.92
N ILE A 107 7.10 9.97 -5.23
CA ILE A 107 6.49 8.71 -5.65
C ILE A 107 5.13 8.96 -6.31
N LYS A 108 4.87 8.30 -7.44
CA LYS A 108 3.57 8.44 -8.12
C LYS A 108 2.51 7.63 -7.36
N LYS A 109 1.37 8.26 -7.07
CA LYS A 109 0.26 7.65 -6.31
C LYS A 109 -0.21 6.28 -6.80
N TYR A 110 -0.15 6.04 -8.11
CA TYR A 110 -0.53 4.74 -8.67
C TYR A 110 0.42 3.60 -8.26
N HIS A 111 1.71 3.90 -8.03
CA HIS A 111 2.67 2.90 -7.56
C HIS A 111 2.31 2.43 -6.15
N MET A 112 1.96 3.37 -5.27
CA MET A 112 1.53 3.07 -3.89
C MET A 112 0.30 2.16 -3.89
N PHE A 113 -0.78 2.58 -4.56
CA PHE A 113 -2.03 1.81 -4.59
C PHE A 113 -1.83 0.43 -5.24
N SER A 114 -1.06 0.37 -6.34
CA SER A 114 -0.79 -0.91 -7.00
C SER A 114 -0.02 -1.89 -6.12
N SER A 115 0.93 -1.40 -5.32
CA SER A 115 1.73 -2.24 -4.44
C SER A 115 0.87 -2.82 -3.31
N ILE A 116 -0.04 -2.01 -2.73
CA ILE A 116 -0.98 -2.48 -1.70
C ILE A 116 -1.86 -3.59 -2.25
N VAL A 117 -2.50 -3.35 -3.40
CA VAL A 117 -3.47 -4.30 -3.96
C VAL A 117 -2.77 -5.58 -4.42
N ALA A 118 -1.66 -5.46 -5.13
CA ALA A 118 -0.91 -6.63 -5.59
C ALA A 118 -0.44 -7.49 -4.41
N SER A 119 0.03 -6.89 -3.32
CA SER A 119 0.49 -7.66 -2.16
C SER A 119 -0.62 -8.14 -1.27
N ALA A 120 -1.76 -7.45 -1.18
CA ALA A 120 -2.94 -7.98 -0.50
C ALA A 120 -3.38 -9.31 -1.14
N PHE A 121 -3.40 -9.38 -2.47
CA PHE A 121 -3.67 -10.64 -3.17
C PHE A 121 -2.53 -11.64 -3.06
N THR A 122 -1.29 -11.26 -3.38
CA THR A 122 -0.18 -12.22 -3.39
C THR A 122 0.09 -12.81 -2.00
N VAL A 123 0.03 -12.01 -0.94
CA VAL A 123 0.22 -12.49 0.45
C VAL A 123 -1.06 -13.12 1.00
N GLY A 124 -2.23 -12.59 0.68
CA GLY A 124 -3.53 -13.14 1.12
C GLY A 124 -3.77 -14.57 0.64
N PHE A 125 -3.30 -14.90 -0.56
CA PHE A 125 -3.36 -16.25 -1.12
C PHE A 125 -2.18 -17.16 -0.72
N GLY A 126 -1.26 -16.69 0.15
CA GLY A 126 -0.15 -17.49 0.67
C GLY A 126 1.14 -17.46 -0.17
N GLY A 127 1.35 -16.43 -0.99
CA GLY A 127 2.60 -16.23 -1.72
C GLY A 127 3.80 -15.98 -0.81
N SER A 128 4.99 -16.38 -1.27
CA SER A 128 6.28 -16.27 -0.54
C SER A 128 6.85 -14.84 -0.55
N VAL A 129 6.00 -13.83 -0.34
CA VAL A 129 6.40 -12.41 -0.29
C VAL A 129 5.88 -11.77 0.99
N GLY A 130 6.68 -10.90 1.59
CA GLY A 130 6.32 -10.19 2.82
C GLY A 130 5.49 -8.93 2.57
N LEU A 131 4.89 -8.39 3.63
CA LEU A 131 4.17 -7.10 3.61
C LEU A 131 5.09 -5.89 3.80
N GLU A 132 6.40 -6.11 3.96
CA GLU A 132 7.39 -5.05 4.22
C GLU A 132 7.50 -4.05 3.06
N GLY A 133 7.69 -4.52 1.83
CA GLY A 133 7.83 -3.64 0.67
C GLY A 133 6.60 -2.78 0.35
N PRO A 134 5.39 -3.35 0.36
CA PRO A 134 4.15 -2.60 0.15
C PRO A 134 3.84 -1.59 1.24
N THR A 135 4.09 -1.94 2.51
CA THR A 135 3.87 -1.04 3.64
C THR A 135 4.77 0.18 3.53
N VAL A 136 6.04 -0.04 3.18
CA VAL A 136 7.03 1.03 2.94
C VAL A 136 6.67 1.87 1.71
N ALA A 137 6.22 1.25 0.61
CA ALA A 137 5.82 1.97 -0.60
C ALA A 137 4.54 2.81 -0.41
N THR A 138 3.71 2.49 0.59
CA THR A 138 2.46 3.23 0.88
C THR A 138 2.71 4.47 1.74
N GLY A 139 3.82 4.51 2.48
CA GLY A 139 4.16 5.61 3.39
C GLY A 139 4.95 6.76 2.75
N GLY A 140 5.33 6.64 1.46
CA GLY A 140 6.10 7.65 0.73
C GLY A 140 5.28 8.61 -0.13
#